data_AF-A0A916HR15-F1
#
_entry.id   AF-A0A916HR15-F1
#
_cell.length_a   1.000
_cell.length_b   1.000
_cell.length_c   1.000
_cell.angle_alpha   90.00
_cell.angle_beta   90.00
_cell.angle_gamma   90.00
#
_symmetry.space_group_name_H-M   'P 1'
#
loop_
_entity.id
_entity.type
_entity.pdbx_description
1 polymer ?
#
loop_
_entity_poly.entity_id
_entity_poly.type
_entity_poly.pdbx_seq_one_letter_code
_entity_poly.pdbx_strand_id
1 'polypeptide(L)'
;MGGHFTLEIIMTEQLVLTLVAASVGFVSAVLFCIGGILHTSNKILLQSTPYWDFSAPVASSLAAQRAQYAIGALLLLIAFLLQVAAALASSTNPANLPRYLHTWPAIVFAVLVPIGLVAGGFSALLYKTTMRKVLRLEEERRQKEEADLKSRGSNS
;
A
#
# COMPACT_ATOMS: atom_id res chain seq x y z
N MET A 1 25.94 -50.76 -1.79
CA MET A 1 26.07 -49.82 -0.65
C MET A 1 25.81 -48.42 -1.18
N GLY A 2 24.54 -48.05 -1.28
CA GLY A 2 24.12 -46.72 -1.75
C GLY A 2 23.98 -45.80 -0.56
N GLY A 3 24.94 -44.89 -0.38
CA GLY A 3 24.84 -43.82 0.60
C GLY A 3 23.82 -42.79 0.12
N HIS A 4 22.62 -42.85 0.68
CA HIS A 4 21.65 -41.76 0.63
C HIS A 4 22.25 -40.59 1.42
N PHE A 5 22.91 -39.67 0.72
CA PHE A 5 23.30 -38.38 1.25
C PHE A 5 22.03 -37.55 1.43
N THR A 6 21.33 -37.75 2.54
CA THR A 6 20.35 -36.77 3.03
C THR A 6 21.13 -35.53 3.40
N LEU A 7 21.12 -34.57 2.48
CA LEU A 7 21.65 -33.23 2.64
C LEU A 7 20.79 -32.55 3.73
N GLU A 8 21.13 -32.78 5.00
CA GLU A 8 20.56 -32.01 6.11
C GLU A 8 21.02 -30.56 5.93
N ILE A 9 20.15 -29.76 5.34
CA ILE A 9 20.27 -28.31 5.37
C ILE A 9 20.05 -27.93 6.83
N ILE A 10 21.14 -27.84 7.60
CA ILE A 10 21.13 -27.30 8.96
C ILE A 10 20.86 -25.79 8.82
N MET A 11 19.59 -25.41 8.73
CA MET A 11 19.18 -24.01 8.87
C MET A 11 19.41 -23.59 10.32
N THR A 12 20.06 -22.45 10.51
CA THR A 12 20.16 -21.85 11.85
C THR A 12 18.77 -21.46 12.35
N GLU A 13 18.50 -21.61 13.64
CA GLU A 13 17.23 -21.23 14.27
C GLU A 13 16.83 -19.78 13.93
N GLN A 14 17.83 -18.90 13.87
CA GLN A 14 17.68 -17.50 13.51
C GLN A 14 17.20 -17.30 12.07
N LEU A 15 17.66 -18.15 11.13
CA LEU A 15 17.21 -18.13 9.74
C LEU A 15 15.77 -18.65 9.63
N VAL A 16 15.42 -19.72 10.36
CA VAL A 16 14.04 -20.25 10.39
C VAL A 16 13.06 -19.20 10.91
N LEU A 17 13.38 -18.57 12.05
CA LEU A 17 12.54 -17.50 12.62
C LEU A 17 12.41 -16.30 11.68
N THR A 18 13.47 -15.93 10.99
CA THR A 18 13.44 -14.83 10.01
C THR A 18 12.58 -15.19 8.80
N LEU A 19 12.63 -16.43 8.32
CA LEU A 19 11.80 -16.91 7.21
C LEU A 19 10.32 -16.98 7.60
N VAL A 20 10.01 -17.43 8.81
CA VAL A 20 8.64 -17.47 9.34
C VAL A 20 8.10 -16.05 9.53
N ALA A 21 8.86 -15.15 10.13
CA ALA A 21 8.48 -13.75 10.27
C ALA A 21 8.27 -13.08 8.89
N ALA A 22 9.15 -13.35 7.93
CA ALA A 22 9.04 -12.83 6.57
C ALA A 22 7.83 -13.36 5.80
N SER A 23 7.49 -14.64 5.97
CA SER A 23 6.33 -15.25 5.30
C SER A 23 5.00 -14.74 5.88
N VAL A 24 4.88 -14.65 7.22
CA VAL A 24 3.72 -14.02 7.87
C VAL A 24 3.59 -12.57 7.45
N GLY A 25 4.71 -11.85 7.39
CA GLY A 25 4.80 -10.49 6.92
C GLY A 25 4.36 -10.26 5.47
N PHE A 26 4.83 -11.13 4.58
CA PHE A 26 4.44 -11.13 3.17
C PHE A 26 2.94 -11.38 3.01
N VAL A 27 2.37 -12.36 3.72
CA VAL A 27 0.92 -12.63 3.71
C VAL A 27 0.15 -11.40 4.23
N SER A 28 0.61 -10.78 5.30
CA SER A 28 0.02 -9.54 5.83
C SER A 28 0.04 -8.41 4.78
N ALA A 29 1.18 -8.19 4.11
CA ALA A 29 1.31 -7.18 3.06
C ALA A 29 0.41 -7.46 1.85
N VAL A 30 0.27 -8.72 1.43
CA VAL A 30 -0.63 -9.13 0.35
C VAL A 30 -2.09 -8.85 0.73
N LEU A 31 -2.51 -9.25 1.94
CA LEU A 31 -3.86 -8.96 2.43
C LEU A 31 -4.13 -7.45 2.52
N PHE A 32 -3.11 -6.67 2.88
CA PHE A 32 -3.20 -5.21 2.94
C PHE A 32 -3.32 -4.57 1.54
N CYS A 33 -2.55 -5.07 0.57
CA CYS A 33 -2.69 -4.68 -0.84
C CYS A 33 -4.08 -5.02 -1.37
N ILE A 34 -4.61 -6.22 -1.09
CA ILE A 34 -5.96 -6.63 -1.47
C ILE A 34 -7.00 -5.70 -0.81
N GLY A 35 -6.87 -5.38 0.48
CA GLY A 35 -7.73 -4.43 1.17
C GLY A 35 -7.71 -3.03 0.53
N GLY A 36 -6.54 -2.54 0.12
CA GLY A 36 -6.38 -1.26 -0.58
C GLY A 36 -6.98 -1.24 -1.99
N ILE A 37 -6.92 -2.36 -2.71
CA ILE A 37 -7.55 -2.53 -4.03
C ILE A 37 -9.07 -2.62 -3.90
N LEU A 38 -9.59 -3.31 -2.88
CA LEU A 38 -11.03 -3.46 -2.63
C LEU A 38 -11.70 -2.15 -2.17
N HIS A 39 -10.94 -1.18 -1.67
CA HIS A 39 -11.40 0.18 -1.38
C HIS A 39 -11.52 1.01 -2.69
N THR A 40 -12.47 0.65 -3.55
CA THR A 40 -12.73 1.32 -4.83
C THR A 40 -13.46 2.65 -4.64
N SER A 41 -13.23 3.62 -5.54
CA SER A 41 -13.89 4.94 -5.55
C SER A 41 -15.42 4.87 -5.49
N ASN A 42 -16.04 3.84 -6.08
CA ASN A 42 -17.48 3.60 -5.98
C ASN A 42 -17.95 3.29 -4.55
N LYS A 43 -17.16 2.55 -3.76
CA LYS A 43 -17.49 2.28 -2.35
C LYS A 43 -17.29 3.51 -1.49
N ILE A 44 -16.26 4.31 -1.78
CA ILE A 44 -16.05 5.61 -1.12
C ILE A 44 -17.26 6.51 -1.37
N LEU A 45 -17.70 6.63 -2.64
CA LEU A 45 -18.87 7.42 -3.01
C LEU A 45 -20.13 6.93 -2.29
N LEU A 46 -20.36 5.62 -2.27
CA LEU A 46 -21.50 4.98 -1.60
C LEU A 46 -21.49 5.21 -0.07
N GLN A 47 -20.31 5.24 0.55
CA GLN A 47 -20.14 5.53 1.99
C GLN A 47 -20.25 7.04 2.30
N SER A 48 -19.94 7.91 1.35
CA SER A 48 -20.00 9.38 1.53
C SER A 48 -21.37 10.01 1.21
N THR A 49 -22.34 9.24 0.72
CA THR A 49 -23.75 9.66 0.55
C THR A 49 -24.67 8.93 1.53
N PRO A 50 -24.73 9.33 2.82
CA PRO A 50 -25.76 8.83 3.72
C PRO A 50 -27.08 9.54 3.43
N TYR A 51 -27.97 8.88 2.70
CA TYR A 51 -29.43 9.11 2.55
C TYR A 51 -29.98 10.51 2.16
N TRP A 52 -29.26 11.62 2.37
CA TRP A 52 -29.77 12.99 2.20
C TRP A 52 -28.80 13.97 1.52
N ASP A 53 -27.46 13.82 1.65
CA ASP A 53 -26.52 14.70 0.95
C ASP A 53 -25.11 14.13 0.82
N PHE A 54 -24.35 14.54 -0.19
CA PHE A 54 -22.96 14.14 -0.38
C PHE A 54 -22.04 14.90 0.59
N SER A 55 -21.33 14.16 1.44
CA SER A 55 -20.34 14.76 2.34
C SER A 55 -18.94 14.76 1.72
N ALA A 56 -18.60 15.85 1.05
CA ALA A 56 -17.25 16.12 0.54
C ALA A 56 -16.10 15.91 1.56
N PRO A 57 -16.23 16.31 2.85
CA PRO A 57 -15.16 16.07 3.83
C PRO A 57 -14.98 14.57 4.16
N VAL A 58 -16.06 13.79 4.17
CA VAL A 58 -16.00 12.33 4.38
C VAL A 58 -15.38 11.63 3.17
N ALA A 59 -15.74 12.04 1.95
CA ALA A 59 -15.11 11.52 0.75
C ALA A 59 -13.60 11.81 0.71
N SER A 60 -13.18 13.00 1.15
CA SER A 60 -11.78 13.42 1.26
C SER A 60 -11.00 12.53 2.24
N SER A 61 -11.53 12.30 3.45
CA SER A 61 -10.85 11.50 4.46
C SER A 61 -10.70 10.04 4.02
N LEU A 62 -11.74 9.45 3.42
CA LEU A 62 -11.68 8.09 2.88
C LEU A 62 -10.69 7.97 1.71
N ALA A 63 -10.60 8.99 0.85
CA ALA A 63 -9.64 9.01 -0.25
C ALA A 63 -8.18 9.13 0.26
N ALA A 64 -7.95 9.94 1.30
CA ALA A 64 -6.64 10.07 1.94
C ALA A 64 -6.22 8.76 2.63
N GLN A 65 -7.15 8.15 3.36
CA GLN A 65 -6.92 6.87 4.05
C GLN A 65 -6.58 5.74 3.05
N ARG A 66 -7.27 5.68 1.91
CA ARG A 66 -6.93 4.74 0.83
C ARG A 66 -5.51 4.95 0.31
N ALA A 67 -5.12 6.19 0.04
CA ALA A 67 -3.79 6.50 -0.48
C ALA A 67 -2.68 6.10 0.52
N GLN A 68 -2.87 6.42 1.80
CA GLN A 68 -1.95 6.02 2.87
C GLN A 68 -1.85 4.51 3.00
N TYR A 69 -2.97 3.79 2.96
CA TYR A 69 -2.95 2.33 3.05
C TYR A 69 -2.29 1.67 1.85
N ALA A 70 -2.57 2.12 0.62
CA ALA A 70 -1.95 1.56 -0.58
C ALA A 70 -0.43 1.69 -0.57
N ILE A 71 0.08 2.85 -0.13
CA ILE A 71 1.52 3.11 -0.10
C ILE A 71 2.19 2.47 1.10
N GLY A 72 1.53 2.46 2.26
CA GLY A 72 1.94 1.66 3.41
C GLY A 72 2.09 0.18 3.08
N ALA A 73 1.14 -0.39 2.32
CA ALA A 73 1.20 -1.78 1.84
C ALA A 73 2.47 -2.05 1.01
N LEU A 74 2.72 -1.16 0.03
CA LEU A 74 3.84 -1.29 -0.89
C LEU A 74 5.18 -1.16 -0.15
N LEU A 75 5.28 -0.20 0.77
CA LEU A 75 6.46 -0.01 1.62
C LEU A 75 6.72 -1.22 2.52
N LEU A 76 5.68 -1.80 3.11
CA LEU A 76 5.79 -3.03 3.91
C LEU A 76 6.30 -4.19 3.06
N LEU A 77 5.77 -4.36 1.85
CA LEU A 77 6.22 -5.42 0.94
C LEU A 77 7.71 -5.26 0.59
N ILE A 78 8.15 -4.03 0.27
CA ILE A 78 9.57 -3.73 0.01
C ILE A 78 10.42 -4.01 1.25
N ALA A 79 9.98 -3.59 2.44
CA ALA A 79 10.70 -3.85 3.69
C ALA A 79 10.87 -5.35 3.95
N PHE A 80 9.84 -6.16 3.67
CA PHE A 80 9.93 -7.62 3.77
C PHE A 80 10.90 -8.22 2.77
N LEU A 81 10.90 -7.78 1.51
CA LEU A 81 11.88 -8.23 0.53
C LEU A 81 13.32 -7.91 0.96
N LEU A 82 13.54 -6.73 1.55
CA LEU A 82 14.83 -6.36 2.11
C LEU A 82 15.22 -7.24 3.31
N GLN A 83 14.28 -7.57 4.20
CA GLN A 83 14.54 -8.49 5.33
C GLN A 83 14.92 -9.89 4.86
N VAL A 84 14.23 -10.42 3.84
CA VAL A 84 14.58 -11.72 3.23
C VAL A 84 15.95 -11.65 2.56
N ALA A 85 16.24 -10.58 1.81
CA ALA A 85 17.53 -10.38 1.19
C ALA A 85 18.66 -10.27 2.23
N ALA A 86 18.41 -9.59 3.35
CA ALA A 86 19.36 -9.48 4.46
C ALA A 86 19.58 -10.84 5.15
N ALA A 87 18.54 -11.66 5.29
CA ALA A 87 18.66 -13.01 5.85
C ALA A 87 19.44 -13.97 4.93
N LEU A 88 19.33 -13.78 3.62
CA LEU A 88 20.06 -14.56 2.60
C LEU A 88 21.47 -14.04 2.34
N ALA A 89 21.74 -12.76 2.64
CA ALA A 89 23.05 -12.16 2.50
C ALA A 89 24.01 -12.79 3.52
N SER A 90 24.97 -13.57 3.04
CA SER A 90 25.99 -14.21 3.88
C SER A 90 26.77 -13.16 4.67
N SER A 91 26.89 -13.36 5.99
CA SER A 91 27.55 -12.47 6.96
C SER A 91 29.06 -12.23 6.68
N THR A 92 29.61 -12.92 5.69
CA THR A 92 31.05 -12.93 5.37
C THR A 92 31.51 -11.87 4.37
N ASN A 93 30.60 -11.12 3.74
CA ASN A 93 31.01 -10.10 2.76
C ASN A 93 30.92 -8.69 3.37
N PRO A 94 32.05 -8.08 3.79
CA PRO A 94 32.03 -6.71 4.29
C PRO A 94 31.65 -5.77 3.15
N ALA A 95 30.49 -5.13 3.28
CA ALA A 95 30.06 -4.12 2.33
C ALA A 95 31.01 -2.92 2.39
N ASN A 96 31.67 -2.59 1.29
CA ASN A 96 32.59 -1.46 1.20
C ASN A 96 31.79 -0.15 1.13
N LEU A 97 31.32 0.34 2.28
CA LEU A 97 30.52 1.55 2.39
C LEU A 97 31.42 2.80 2.50
N PRO A 98 31.03 3.92 1.86
CA PRO A 98 31.72 5.21 2.04
C PRO A 98 31.76 5.63 3.51
N ARG A 99 32.85 6.25 3.97
CA ARG A 99 33.06 6.68 5.38
C ARG A 99 31.92 7.50 5.99
N TYR A 100 31.20 8.27 5.18
CA TYR A 100 30.07 9.09 5.64
C TYR A 100 28.81 8.27 5.99
N LEU A 101 28.73 7.00 5.61
CA LEU A 101 27.63 6.08 5.94
C LEU A 101 27.98 5.12 7.10
N HIS A 102 29.13 5.27 7.76
CA HIS A 102 29.51 4.38 8.87
C HIS A 102 28.63 4.54 10.12
N THR A 103 28.00 5.69 10.31
CA THR A 103 27.10 5.91 11.45
C THR A 103 25.70 5.42 11.11
N TRP A 104 25.15 4.50 11.93
CA TRP A 104 23.81 3.94 11.75
C TRP A 104 22.70 4.99 11.49
N PRO A 105 22.69 6.20 12.09
CA PRO A 105 21.66 7.20 11.81
C PRO A 105 21.75 7.74 10.38
N ALA A 106 22.95 7.88 9.83
CA ALA A 106 23.16 8.40 8.47
C ALA A 106 22.57 7.45 7.42
N ILE A 107 22.69 6.13 7.64
CA ILE A 107 22.04 5.11 6.79
C ILE A 107 20.52 5.24 6.88
N VAL A 108 19.98 5.38 8.11
CA VAL A 108 18.54 5.54 8.31
C VAL A 108 18.02 6.77 7.58
N PHE A 109 18.65 7.94 7.73
CA PHE A 109 18.22 9.15 7.03
C PHE A 109 18.40 9.07 5.52
N ALA A 110 19.50 8.50 5.03
CA ALA A 110 19.76 8.32 3.60
C ALA A 110 18.69 7.46 2.92
N VAL A 111 18.07 6.52 3.64
CA VAL A 111 16.98 5.67 3.14
C VAL A 111 15.61 6.31 3.39
N LEU A 112 15.37 6.86 4.58
CA LEU A 112 14.07 7.39 4.99
C LEU A 112 13.65 8.63 4.20
N VAL A 113 14.60 9.54 3.90
CA VAL A 113 14.32 10.80 3.18
C VAL A 113 13.84 10.56 1.75
N PRO A 114 14.55 9.82 0.89
CA PRO A 114 14.09 9.58 -0.48
C PRO A 114 12.82 8.73 -0.51
N ILE A 115 12.71 7.71 0.35
CA ILE A 115 11.51 6.87 0.43
C ILE A 115 10.30 7.69 0.89
N GLY A 116 10.46 8.53 1.91
CA GLY A 116 9.40 9.42 2.39
C GLY A 116 8.94 10.43 1.32
N LEU A 117 9.88 10.99 0.55
CA LEU A 117 9.55 11.89 -0.57
C LEU A 117 8.78 11.18 -1.68
N VAL A 118 9.24 10.00 -2.10
CA VAL A 118 8.57 9.22 -3.15
C VAL A 118 7.20 8.75 -2.68
N ALA A 119 7.11 8.19 -1.47
CA ALA A 119 5.87 7.73 -0.86
C ALA A 119 4.88 8.88 -0.65
N GLY A 120 5.33 10.04 -0.17
CA GLY A 120 4.50 11.24 0.00
C GLY A 120 3.98 11.77 -1.33
N GLY A 121 4.85 11.86 -2.35
CA GLY A 121 4.49 12.29 -3.70
C GLY A 121 3.46 11.37 -4.35
N PHE A 122 3.68 10.05 -4.27
CA PHE A 122 2.74 9.06 -4.79
C PHE A 122 1.41 9.10 -4.03
N SER A 123 1.43 9.33 -2.71
CA SER A 123 0.22 9.47 -1.88
C SER A 123 -0.63 10.65 -2.34
N ALA A 124 0.02 11.80 -2.55
CA ALA A 124 -0.65 12.99 -3.03
C ALA A 124 -1.24 12.81 -4.44
N LEU A 125 -0.55 12.08 -5.33
CA LEU A 125 -1.04 11.75 -6.67
C LEU A 125 -2.26 10.80 -6.62
N LEU A 126 -2.20 9.73 -5.83
CA LEU A 126 -3.30 8.80 -5.64
C LEU A 126 -4.53 9.49 -5.01
N TYR A 127 -4.30 10.39 -4.07
CA TYR A 127 -5.36 11.23 -3.50
C TYR A 127 -6.00 12.12 -4.58
N LYS A 128 -5.21 12.91 -5.32
CA LYS A 128 -5.71 13.81 -6.37
C LYS A 128 -6.46 13.08 -7.48
N THR A 129 -6.02 11.88 -7.85
CA THR A 129 -6.67 11.07 -8.89
C THR A 129 -7.96 10.43 -8.37
N THR A 130 -7.97 9.94 -7.13
CA THR A 130 -9.17 9.37 -6.50
C THR A 130 -10.25 10.44 -6.31
N MET A 131 -9.88 11.61 -5.79
CA MET A 131 -10.83 12.69 -5.53
C MET A 131 -11.47 13.21 -6.81
N ARG A 132 -10.69 13.38 -7.90
CA ARG A 132 -11.24 13.74 -9.21
C ARG A 132 -12.24 12.73 -9.74
N LYS A 133 -12.00 11.43 -9.53
CA LYS A 133 -12.94 10.38 -9.95
C LYS A 133 -14.23 10.41 -9.13
N VAL A 134 -14.13 10.65 -7.82
CA VAL A 134 -15.31 10.74 -6.94
C VAL A 134 -16.18 11.93 -7.33
N LEU A 135 -15.59 13.11 -7.53
CA LEU A 135 -16.34 14.31 -7.97
C LEU A 135 -17.03 14.10 -9.32
N ARG A 136 -16.34 13.49 -10.30
CA ARG A 136 -16.93 13.19 -11.62
C ARG A 136 -18.13 12.25 -11.52
N LEU A 137 -18.05 11.22 -10.66
CA LEU A 137 -19.15 10.29 -10.44
C LEU A 137 -20.34 10.94 -9.71
N GLU A 138 -20.10 11.94 -8.86
CA GLU A 138 -21.16 12.72 -8.24
C GLU A 138 -21.90 13.59 -9.27
N GLU A 139 -21.16 14.26 -10.17
CA GLU A 139 -21.74 15.05 -11.26
C GLU A 139 -22.60 14.18 -12.20
N GLU A 140 -22.11 13.00 -12.58
CA GLU A 140 -22.87 12.03 -13.39
C GLU A 140 -24.17 11.58 -12.70
N ARG A 141 -24.17 11.41 -11.38
CA ARG A 141 -25.38 11.08 -10.62
C ARG A 141 -26.40 12.22 -10.64
N ARG A 142 -25.97 13.46 -10.37
CA ARG A 142 -26.88 14.64 -10.39
C ARG A 142 -27.50 14.84 -11.76
N GLN A 143 -26.70 14.74 -12.83
CA GLN A 143 -27.22 14.87 -14.19
C GLN A 143 -28.26 13.80 -14.52
N LYS A 144 -28.06 12.57 -14.03
CA LYS A 144 -29.02 11.48 -14.24
C LYS A 144 -30.32 11.73 -13.47
N GLU A 145 -30.25 12.20 -12.24
CA GLU A 145 -31.43 12.56 -11.43
C GLU A 145 -32.22 13.72 -12.06
N GLU A 146 -31.54 14.75 -12.58
CA GLU A 146 -32.19 15.86 -13.29
C GLU A 146 -32.85 15.42 -14.60
N ALA A 147 -32.21 14.51 -15.35
CA ALA A 147 -32.78 13.95 -16.58
C ALA A 147 -34.03 13.11 -16.28
N ASP A 148 -33.99 12.29 -15.23
CA ASP A 148 -35.13 11.48 -14.79
C ASP A 148 -36.29 12.38 -14.33
N LEU A 149 -36.02 13.45 -13.57
CA LEU A 149 -37.04 14.41 -13.15
C LEU A 149 -37.70 15.14 -14.34
N LYS A 150 -36.91 15.59 -15.32
CA LYS A 150 -37.44 16.21 -16.55
C LYS A 150 -38.31 15.24 -17.36
N SER A 151 -37.91 13.96 -17.44
CA SER A 151 -38.70 12.95 -18.15
C SER A 151 -40.05 12.67 -17.47
N ARG A 152 -40.11 12.71 -16.14
CA ARG A 152 -41.36 12.51 -15.37
C ARG A 152 -42.27 13.73 -15.42
N GLY A 153 -41.72 14.94 -15.37
CA GLY A 153 -42.49 16.18 -15.46
C GLY A 153 -43.12 16.44 -16.84
N SER A 154 -42.56 15.88 -17.91
CA SER A 154 -43.09 16.04 -19.28
C SER A 154 -44.27 15.11 -19.61
N ASN A 155 -44.57 14.12 -18.77
CA ASN A 155 -45.64 13.14 -18.97
C ASN A 155 -46.90 13.39 -18.11
N SER A 156 -46.91 14.47 -17.32
CA SER A 156 -48.06 14.95 -16.54
C SER A 156 -48.64 16.19 -17.19
#